data_AF-A0A7K3HEY1-F1
#
_entry.id   AF-A0A7K3HEY1-F1
#
_cell.length_a   1.000
_cell.length_b   1.000
_cell.length_c   1.000
_cell.angle_alpha   90.00
_cell.angle_beta   90.00
_cell.angle_gamma   90.00
#
_symmetry.space_group_name_H-M   'P 1'
#
loop_
_entity.id
_entity.type
_entity.pdbx_description
1 polymer ?
#
loop_
_entity_poly.entity_id
_entity_poly.type
_entity_poly.pdbx_seq_one_letter_code
_entity_poly.pdbx_strand_id
1 'polypeptide(L)'
;SPLQRCRETLRPLLDARPGLPLHADERIGECHYGDWSGRKLAELAEEPLWTTVQRHPSAAEFPGEEGESVRAMQARAVDAVRDWNTRIEAEHGPDAVYVMCSHGDVIKSVVADAVGLHLDHFQRLAAEPGSVTAVRYTPLRPFLLRLGDTGDLAGLAPASTGPDSTAAGDAAVGGGAGAP
;
A
#
# COMPACT_ATOMS: atom_id res chain seq x y z
N SER A 1 -1.88 -7.45 6.85
CA SER A 1 -0.54 -7.31 7.47
C SER A 1 -0.62 -7.73 8.93
N PRO A 2 0.43 -8.36 9.49
CA PRO A 2 0.51 -8.70 10.91
C PRO A 2 0.80 -7.50 11.81
N LEU A 3 1.22 -6.37 11.24
CA LEU A 3 1.51 -5.15 12.01
C LEU A 3 0.29 -4.64 12.76
N GLN A 4 0.52 -4.17 13.99
CA GLN A 4 -0.51 -3.75 14.94
C GLN A 4 -1.52 -2.78 14.32
N ARG A 5 -1.04 -1.74 13.63
CA ARG A 5 -1.92 -0.74 12.98
C ARG A 5 -2.96 -1.36 12.05
N CYS A 6 -2.62 -2.38 11.27
CA CYS A 6 -3.60 -3.05 10.40
C CYS A 6 -4.60 -3.91 11.19
N ARG A 7 -4.15 -4.54 12.28
CA ARG A 7 -5.01 -5.35 13.14
C ARG A 7 -6.01 -4.49 13.91
N GLU A 8 -5.59 -3.31 14.35
CA GLU A 8 -6.45 -2.32 14.98
C GLU A 8 -7.45 -1.73 13.98
N THR A 9 -7.01 -1.40 12.76
CA THR A 9 -7.91 -0.95 11.68
C THR A 9 -9.02 -1.96 11.36
N LEU A 10 -8.72 -3.27 11.38
CA LEU A 10 -9.72 -4.31 11.14
C LEU A 10 -10.61 -4.61 12.35
N ARG A 11 -10.26 -4.15 13.56
CA ARG A 11 -10.98 -4.49 14.79
C ARG A 11 -12.48 -4.16 14.71
N PRO A 12 -12.91 -2.95 14.30
CA PRO A 12 -14.33 -2.61 14.26
C PRO A 12 -15.13 -3.50 13.28
N LEU A 13 -14.52 -3.90 12.16
CA LEU A 13 -15.14 -4.82 11.20
C LEU A 13 -15.35 -6.21 11.81
N LEU A 14 -14.34 -6.73 12.52
CA LEU A 14 -14.40 -8.04 13.16
C LEU A 14 -15.41 -8.05 14.33
N ASP A 15 -15.47 -6.97 15.11
CA ASP A 15 -16.45 -6.83 16.19
C ASP A 15 -17.89 -6.79 15.63
N ALA A 16 -18.09 -6.12 14.50
CA ALA A 16 -19.39 -6.08 13.81
C ALA A 16 -19.73 -7.39 13.07
N ARG A 17 -18.73 -8.21 12.73
CA ARG A 17 -18.86 -9.45 11.95
C ARG A 17 -18.01 -10.57 12.56
N PRO A 18 -18.38 -11.09 13.76
CA PRO A 18 -17.54 -12.00 14.54
C PRO A 18 -17.31 -13.37 13.89
N GLY A 19 -18.07 -13.73 12.84
CA GLY A 19 -17.86 -14.96 12.06
C GLY A 19 -16.81 -14.86 10.96
N LEU A 20 -16.23 -13.68 10.70
CA LEU A 20 -15.20 -13.53 9.67
C LEU A 20 -13.85 -14.06 10.18
N PRO A 21 -13.21 -14.99 9.45
CA PRO A 21 -11.88 -15.46 9.82
C PRO A 21 -10.84 -14.37 9.59
N LEU A 22 -9.96 -14.16 10.58
CA LEU A 22 -8.81 -13.26 10.46
C LEU A 22 -7.55 -14.07 10.16
N HIS A 23 -6.86 -13.73 9.08
CA HIS A 23 -5.59 -14.32 8.70
C HIS A 23 -4.47 -13.27 8.69
N ALA A 24 -3.29 -13.66 9.16
CA ALA A 24 -2.07 -12.87 9.03
C ALA A 24 -1.24 -13.42 7.86
N ASP A 25 -0.65 -12.50 7.09
CA ASP A 25 0.26 -12.82 5.99
C ASP A 25 1.35 -11.75 5.98
N GLU A 26 2.60 -12.18 6.23
CA GLU A 26 3.78 -11.32 6.30
C GLU A 26 4.05 -10.64 4.95
N ARG A 27 3.64 -11.26 3.83
CA ARG A 27 3.91 -10.77 2.48
C ARG A 27 3.17 -9.49 2.13
N ILE A 28 2.13 -9.13 2.89
CA ILE A 28 1.44 -7.83 2.81
C ILE A 28 1.84 -6.90 3.98
N GLY A 29 2.99 -7.15 4.60
CA GLY A 29 3.68 -6.22 5.51
C GLY A 29 4.21 -4.98 4.79
N GLU A 30 4.50 -3.93 5.54
CA GLU A 30 5.11 -2.70 5.02
C GLU A 30 6.43 -2.99 4.33
N CYS A 31 6.89 -2.11 3.42
CA CYS A 31 8.24 -2.20 2.90
C CYS A 31 9.26 -2.18 4.06
N HIS A 32 10.27 -3.04 4.00
CA HIS A 32 11.34 -2.97 4.98
C HIS A 32 12.32 -1.86 4.58
N TYR A 33 12.16 -0.69 5.19
CA TYR A 33 13.01 0.48 4.91
C TYR A 33 14.42 0.38 5.53
N GLY A 34 14.73 -0.71 6.25
CA GLY A 34 16.03 -0.93 6.90
C GLY A 34 16.47 0.28 7.74
N ASP A 35 17.66 0.82 7.47
CA ASP A 35 18.26 1.94 8.21
C ASP A 35 17.46 3.26 8.09
N TRP A 36 16.52 3.36 7.15
CA TRP A 36 15.61 4.51 7.05
C TRP A 36 14.47 4.45 8.08
N SER A 37 14.21 3.29 8.68
CA SER A 37 13.11 3.08 9.61
C SER A 37 13.23 4.01 10.82
N GLY A 38 12.17 4.80 11.09
CA GLY A 38 12.11 5.72 12.23
C GLY A 38 12.87 7.04 12.04
N ARG A 39 13.56 7.25 10.91
CA ARG A 39 14.16 8.56 10.55
C ARG A 39 13.09 9.52 10.05
N LYS A 40 13.36 10.83 10.17
CA LYS A 40 12.44 11.86 9.68
C LYS A 40 12.52 11.99 8.17
N LEU A 41 11.38 12.16 7.50
CA LEU A 41 11.33 12.36 6.04
C LEU A 41 12.20 13.54 5.57
N ALA A 42 12.26 14.63 6.33
CA ALA A 42 13.11 15.78 6.02
C ALA A 42 14.61 15.44 6.00
N GLU A 43 15.07 14.48 6.82
CA GLU A 43 16.45 14.01 6.79
C GLU A 43 16.69 13.04 5.63
N LEU A 44 15.68 12.22 5.32
CA LEU A 44 15.74 11.26 4.21
C LEU A 44 15.71 11.96 2.85
N ALA A 45 15.07 13.12 2.74
CA ALA A 45 15.02 13.90 1.51
C ALA A 45 16.40 14.34 0.98
N GLU A 46 17.39 14.43 1.87
CA GLU A 46 18.77 14.78 1.54
C GLU A 46 19.63 13.57 1.14
N GLU A 47 19.12 12.34 1.32
CA GLU A 47 19.83 11.12 0.93
C GLU A 47 19.87 10.96 -0.59
N PRO A 48 21.01 10.55 -1.20
CA PRO A 48 21.07 10.29 -2.64
C PRO A 48 20.02 9.29 -3.14
N LEU A 49 19.66 8.31 -2.30
CA LEU A 49 18.65 7.30 -2.60
C LEU A 49 17.23 7.90 -2.72
N TRP A 50 16.92 9.03 -2.09
CA TRP A 50 15.61 9.68 -2.16
C TRP A 50 15.19 9.95 -3.60
N THR A 51 16.11 10.47 -4.41
CA THR A 51 15.84 10.74 -5.82
C THR A 51 15.45 9.46 -6.58
N THR A 52 16.09 8.33 -6.26
CA THR A 52 15.74 7.02 -6.83
C THR A 52 14.36 6.57 -6.37
N VAL A 53 14.06 6.67 -5.08
CA VAL A 53 12.72 6.31 -4.52
C VAL A 53 11.61 7.11 -5.20
N GLN A 54 11.83 8.39 -5.47
CA GLN A 54 10.82 9.28 -6.07
C GLN A 54 10.68 9.11 -7.58
N ARG A 55 11.78 8.92 -8.31
CA ARG A 55 11.78 8.93 -9.79
C ARG A 55 11.86 7.56 -10.44
N HIS A 56 12.61 6.66 -9.82
CA HIS A 56 12.87 5.30 -10.31
C HIS A 56 12.68 4.26 -9.20
N PRO A 57 11.52 4.19 -8.52
CA PRO A 57 11.34 3.26 -7.41
C PRO A 57 11.60 1.81 -7.77
N SER A 58 11.43 1.41 -9.04
CA SER A 58 11.82 0.06 -9.48
C SER A 58 13.32 -0.22 -9.30
N ALA A 59 14.18 0.79 -9.20
CA ALA A 59 15.61 0.67 -8.94
C ALA A 59 16.00 0.94 -7.47
N ALA A 60 15.03 1.25 -6.60
CA ALA A 60 15.30 1.56 -5.20
C ALA A 60 15.46 0.29 -4.36
N GLU A 61 16.54 0.26 -3.58
CA GLU A 61 16.86 -0.75 -2.58
C GLU A 61 17.24 -0.03 -1.29
N PHE A 62 16.47 -0.28 -0.22
CA PHE A 62 16.67 0.41 1.04
C PHE A 62 17.91 -0.16 1.77
N PRO A 63 18.68 0.69 2.46
CA PRO A 63 19.92 0.29 3.14
C PRO A 63 19.65 -0.49 4.43
N GLY A 64 20.65 -1.23 4.91
CA GLY A 64 20.59 -2.00 6.16
C GLY A 64 20.38 -3.50 5.92
N GLU A 65 20.65 -4.32 6.95
CA GLU A 65 20.56 -5.80 6.87
C GLU A 65 19.14 -6.28 6.55
N GLU A 66 18.13 -5.57 7.05
CA GLU A 66 16.70 -5.83 6.82
C GLU A 66 16.13 -4.98 5.67
N GLY A 67 16.98 -4.28 4.91
CA GLY A 67 16.56 -3.43 3.80
C GLY A 67 15.95 -4.23 2.65
N GLU A 68 14.80 -3.78 2.14
CA GLU A 68 14.11 -4.40 1.02
C GLU A 68 14.18 -3.52 -0.24
N SER A 69 14.12 -4.12 -1.43
CA SER A 69 13.89 -3.35 -2.66
C SER A 69 12.39 -3.18 -2.93
N VAL A 70 11.99 -2.07 -3.54
CA VAL A 70 10.58 -1.83 -3.87
C VAL A 70 10.03 -2.91 -4.81
N ARG A 71 10.87 -3.49 -5.68
CA ARG A 71 10.51 -4.64 -6.53
C ARG A 71 10.24 -5.90 -5.71
N ALA A 72 11.08 -6.20 -4.73
CA ALA A 72 10.87 -7.37 -3.86
C ALA A 72 9.58 -7.22 -3.04
N MET A 73 9.32 -6.02 -2.51
CA MET A 73 8.07 -5.68 -1.83
C MET A 73 6.86 -5.91 -2.73
N GLN A 74 6.88 -5.38 -3.97
CA GLN A 74 5.79 -5.58 -4.92
C GLN A 74 5.59 -7.07 -5.22
N ALA A 75 6.67 -7.81 -5.51
CA ALA A 75 6.60 -9.22 -5.86
C ALA A 75 5.91 -10.04 -4.76
N ARG A 76 6.36 -9.93 -3.50
CA ARG A 76 5.74 -10.68 -2.39
C ARG A 76 4.27 -10.30 -2.19
N ALA A 77 3.91 -9.03 -2.35
CA ALA A 77 2.54 -8.56 -2.16
C ALA A 77 1.61 -9.05 -3.28
N VAL A 78 2.05 -9.02 -4.54
CA VAL A 78 1.30 -9.53 -5.69
C VAL A 78 1.11 -11.04 -5.59
N ASP A 79 2.16 -11.79 -5.22
CA ASP A 79 2.08 -13.23 -5.01
C ASP A 79 1.05 -13.57 -3.93
N ALA A 80 1.06 -12.83 -2.80
CA ALA A 80 0.06 -13.01 -1.76
C ALA A 80 -1.37 -12.77 -2.28
N VAL A 81 -1.60 -11.71 -3.04
CA VAL A 81 -2.93 -11.43 -3.63
C VAL A 81 -3.38 -12.55 -4.57
N ARG A 82 -2.49 -13.06 -5.43
CA ARG A 82 -2.81 -14.16 -6.37
C ARG A 82 -3.11 -15.46 -5.64
N ASP A 83 -2.36 -15.79 -4.59
CA ASP A 83 -2.61 -16.96 -3.75
C ASP A 83 -3.96 -16.86 -3.02
N TRP A 84 -4.25 -15.69 -2.43
CA TRP A 84 -5.52 -15.47 -1.72
C TRP A 84 -6.71 -15.47 -2.67
N ASN A 85 -6.59 -14.90 -3.88
CA ASN A 85 -7.62 -15.02 -4.91
C ASN A 85 -7.94 -16.50 -5.19
N THR A 86 -6.90 -17.32 -5.43
CA THR A 86 -7.05 -18.75 -5.72
C THR A 86 -7.74 -19.49 -4.56
N ARG A 87 -7.33 -19.22 -3.32
CA ARG A 87 -7.92 -19.84 -2.13
C ARG A 87 -9.38 -19.45 -1.93
N ILE A 88 -9.69 -18.16 -2.00
CA ILE A 88 -11.05 -17.64 -1.76
C ILE A 88 -12.01 -18.10 -2.86
N GLU A 89 -11.57 -18.14 -4.12
CA GLU A 89 -12.36 -18.70 -5.21
C GLU A 89 -12.67 -20.18 -5.00
N ALA A 90 -11.67 -20.98 -4.60
CA ALA A 90 -11.88 -22.40 -4.34
C ALA A 90 -12.81 -22.67 -3.14
N GLU A 91 -12.76 -21.85 -2.10
CA GLU A 91 -13.54 -22.04 -0.87
C GLU A 91 -14.95 -21.45 -0.94
N HIS A 92 -15.13 -20.32 -1.63
CA HIS A 92 -16.36 -19.52 -1.60
C HIS A 92 -16.95 -19.20 -2.98
N GLY A 93 -16.29 -19.58 -4.07
CA GLY A 93 -16.73 -19.35 -5.44
C GLY A 93 -16.18 -18.07 -6.09
N PRO A 94 -16.37 -17.91 -7.41
CA PRO A 94 -15.68 -16.89 -8.22
C PRO A 94 -16.12 -15.44 -7.96
N ASP A 95 -17.24 -15.23 -7.28
CA ASP A 95 -17.75 -13.88 -6.93
C ASP A 95 -17.55 -13.55 -5.44
N ALA A 96 -16.78 -14.35 -4.71
CA ALA A 96 -16.47 -14.09 -3.31
C ALA A 96 -15.59 -12.84 -3.14
N VAL A 97 -15.75 -12.17 -2.00
CA VAL A 97 -15.03 -10.94 -1.65
C VAL A 97 -14.26 -11.17 -0.36
N TYR A 98 -13.02 -10.71 -0.33
CA TYR A 98 -12.19 -10.65 0.87
C TYR A 98 -11.53 -9.27 0.98
N VAL A 99 -11.03 -8.95 2.17
CA VAL A 99 -10.35 -7.68 2.45
C VAL A 99 -8.94 -7.97 2.95
N MET A 100 -7.95 -7.29 2.38
CA MET A 100 -6.60 -7.18 2.93
C MET A 100 -6.40 -5.79 3.51
N CYS A 101 -6.03 -5.71 4.80
CA CYS A 101 -5.54 -4.47 5.39
C CYS A 101 -4.01 -4.44 5.32
N SER A 102 -3.48 -3.44 4.64
CA SER A 102 -2.05 -3.30 4.28
C SER A 102 -1.61 -1.83 4.37
N HIS A 103 -0.51 -1.48 3.73
CA HIS A 103 0.17 -0.17 3.83
C HIS A 103 0.24 0.54 2.49
N GLY A 104 0.50 1.85 2.50
CA GLY A 104 0.38 2.69 1.32
C GLY A 104 1.21 2.21 0.13
N ASP A 105 2.52 1.99 0.31
CA ASP A 105 3.39 1.57 -0.81
C ASP A 105 3.04 0.17 -1.32
N VAL A 106 2.65 -0.73 -0.42
CA VAL A 106 2.16 -2.07 -0.78
C VAL A 106 0.89 -2.00 -1.60
N ILE A 107 -0.11 -1.22 -1.15
CA ILE A 107 -1.39 -1.03 -1.86
C ILE A 107 -1.14 -0.42 -3.24
N LYS A 108 -0.36 0.67 -3.31
CA LYS A 108 -0.03 1.36 -4.56
C LYS A 108 0.68 0.42 -5.54
N SER A 109 1.64 -0.40 -5.06
CA SER A 109 2.40 -1.31 -5.93
C SER A 109 1.55 -2.48 -6.46
N VAL A 110 0.64 -3.03 -5.64
CA VAL A 110 -0.34 -4.03 -6.07
C VAL A 110 -1.31 -3.45 -7.10
N VAL A 111 -1.76 -2.20 -6.92
CA VAL A 111 -2.60 -1.53 -7.92
C VAL A 111 -1.83 -1.33 -9.22
N ALA A 112 -0.57 -0.92 -9.14
CA ALA A 112 0.26 -0.74 -10.33
C ALA A 112 0.39 -2.03 -11.14
N ASP A 113 0.64 -3.17 -10.49
CA ASP A 113 0.58 -4.50 -11.11
C ASP A 113 -0.78 -4.77 -11.76
N ALA A 114 -1.87 -4.58 -10.99
CA ALA A 114 -3.21 -4.90 -11.44
C ALA A 114 -3.66 -4.15 -12.71
N VAL A 115 -3.22 -2.89 -12.87
CA VAL A 115 -3.58 -2.06 -14.03
C VAL A 115 -2.49 -2.00 -15.11
N GLY A 116 -1.39 -2.75 -14.95
CA GLY A 116 -0.26 -2.74 -15.88
C GLY A 116 0.53 -1.43 -15.91
N LEU A 117 0.50 -0.67 -14.82
CA LEU A 117 1.32 0.53 -14.65
C LEU A 117 2.75 0.12 -14.26
N HIS A 118 3.75 0.67 -14.94
CA HIS A 118 5.15 0.45 -14.57
C HIS A 118 5.41 0.88 -13.13
N LEU A 119 6.18 0.09 -12.38
CA LEU A 119 6.42 0.32 -10.95
C LEU A 119 7.01 1.72 -10.67
N ASP A 120 7.82 2.29 -11.57
CA ASP A 120 8.32 3.67 -11.43
C ASP A 120 7.24 4.76 -11.34
N HIS A 121 6.00 4.41 -11.68
CA HIS A 121 4.87 5.34 -11.64
C HIS A 121 3.91 5.07 -10.50
N PHE A 122 4.16 4.08 -9.64
CA PHE A 122 3.23 3.69 -8.57
C PHE A 122 3.01 4.80 -7.53
N GLN A 123 4.00 5.70 -7.35
CA GLN A 123 3.90 6.87 -6.48
C GLN A 123 2.85 7.90 -6.95
N ARG A 124 2.32 7.77 -8.17
CA ARG A 124 1.20 8.59 -8.68
C ARG A 124 -0.16 8.13 -8.18
N LEU A 125 -0.22 6.96 -7.53
CA LEU A 125 -1.45 6.38 -6.99
C LEU A 125 -1.62 6.85 -5.55
N ALA A 126 -2.85 7.22 -5.16
CA ALA A 126 -3.15 7.64 -3.80
C ALA A 126 -3.74 6.47 -2.99
N ALA A 127 -3.22 6.27 -1.78
CA ALA A 127 -3.71 5.30 -0.82
C ALA A 127 -3.55 5.89 0.59
N GLU A 128 -4.54 6.64 1.04
CA GLU A 128 -4.53 7.30 2.34
C GLU A 128 -4.93 6.33 3.47
N PRO A 129 -4.56 6.62 4.73
CA PRO A 129 -5.07 5.91 5.89
C PRO A 129 -6.60 5.82 5.89
N GLY A 130 -7.13 4.62 6.13
CA GLY A 130 -8.58 4.39 6.15
C GLY A 130 -9.25 4.34 4.77
N SER A 131 -8.53 4.58 3.68
CA SER A 131 -9.08 4.49 2.33
C SER A 131 -9.34 3.06 1.87
N VAL A 132 -10.24 2.89 0.90
CA VAL A 132 -10.60 1.63 0.26
C VAL A 132 -10.14 1.63 -1.19
N THR A 133 -9.42 0.57 -1.56
CA THR A 133 -9.05 0.27 -2.94
C THR A 133 -9.65 -1.09 -3.30
N ALA A 134 -10.35 -1.16 -4.44
CA ALA A 134 -11.06 -2.36 -4.87
C ALA A 134 -10.61 -2.78 -6.27
N VAL A 135 -10.11 -4.01 -6.37
CA VAL A 135 -9.70 -4.64 -7.64
C VAL A 135 -10.51 -5.91 -7.83
N ARG A 136 -11.15 -6.06 -9.00
CA ARG A 136 -11.76 -7.32 -9.42
C ARG A 136 -10.81 -8.09 -10.31
N TYR A 137 -10.35 -9.25 -9.84
CA TYR A 137 -9.57 -10.17 -10.66
C TYR A 137 -10.52 -11.04 -11.51
N THR A 138 -10.17 -11.23 -12.78
CA THR A 138 -10.89 -12.12 -13.71
C THR A 138 -9.87 -13.01 -14.43
N PRO A 139 -10.30 -14.09 -15.10
CA PRO A 139 -9.37 -14.97 -15.82
C PRO A 139 -8.53 -14.27 -16.90
N LEU A 140 -9.02 -13.14 -17.45
CA LEU A 140 -8.33 -12.44 -18.54
C LEU A 140 -7.50 -11.26 -18.05
N ARG A 141 -8.03 -10.47 -17.12
CA ARG A 141 -7.37 -9.26 -16.60
C ARG A 141 -8.00 -8.76 -15.29
N PRO A 142 -7.27 -8.01 -14.47
CA PRO A 142 -7.85 -7.27 -13.35
C PRO A 142 -8.60 -6.02 -13.81
N PHE A 143 -9.53 -5.54 -12.98
CA PHE A 143 -10.24 -4.27 -13.13
C PHE A 143 -10.16 -3.49 -11.83
N LEU A 144 -9.58 -2.28 -11.87
CA LEU A 144 -9.61 -1.34 -10.75
C LEU A 144 -10.98 -0.68 -10.68
N LEU A 145 -11.74 -0.96 -9.61
CA LEU A 145 -13.09 -0.45 -9.40
C LEU A 145 -13.10 0.84 -8.56
N ARG A 146 -12.17 0.93 -7.60
CA ARG A 146 -11.95 2.07 -6.70
C ARG A 146 -10.47 2.16 -6.35
N LEU A 147 -9.97 3.37 -6.17
CA LEU A 147 -8.61 3.65 -5.73
C LEU A 147 -8.65 4.73 -4.66
N GLY A 148 -8.09 4.43 -3.48
CA GLY A 148 -7.93 5.42 -2.41
C GLY A 148 -9.23 6.09 -1.94
N ASP A 149 -10.37 5.40 -2.03
CA ASP A 149 -11.69 5.97 -1.71
C ASP A 149 -11.88 6.09 -0.19
N THR A 150 -12.01 7.31 0.33
CA THR A 150 -12.28 7.59 1.74
C THR A 150 -13.77 7.72 2.05
N GLY A 151 -14.64 7.65 1.04
CA GLY A 151 -16.09 7.80 1.17
C GLY A 151 -16.60 9.25 1.14
N ASP A 152 -15.71 10.25 1.08
CA ASP A 152 -16.04 11.66 0.93
C ASP A 152 -15.04 12.41 0.03
N LEU A 153 -15.13 13.74 -0.03
CA LEU A 153 -14.25 14.60 -0.82
C LEU A 153 -13.26 15.42 0.04
N ALA A 154 -13.11 15.09 1.33
CA ALA A 154 -12.29 15.88 2.26
C ALA A 154 -10.81 15.93 1.81
N GLY A 155 -10.29 14.82 1.25
CA GLY A 155 -8.94 14.74 0.69
C GLY A 155 -8.68 15.60 -0.56
N LEU A 156 -9.72 16.21 -1.16
CA LEU A 156 -9.54 17.18 -2.24
C LEU A 156 -9.38 18.61 -1.73
N ALA A 157 -9.60 18.85 -0.44
CA ALA A 157 -9.34 20.14 0.16
C ALA A 157 -7.84 20.45 0.09
N PRO A 158 -7.44 21.71 -0.17
CA PRO A 158 -6.04 22.08 -0.13
C PRO A 158 -5.42 21.78 1.24
N ALA A 159 -4.25 21.15 1.24
CA ALA A 159 -3.50 20.95 2.48
C ALA A 159 -3.19 22.30 3.16
N SER A 160 -3.31 22.35 4.48
CA SER A 160 -2.82 23.50 5.24
C SER A 160 -1.30 23.55 5.10
N THR A 161 -0.75 24.70 4.70
CA THR A 161 0.69 24.88 4.53
C THR A 161 1.38 24.89 5.91
N GLY A 162 1.73 23.70 6.40
CA GLY A 162 2.51 23.49 7.62
C GLY A 162 3.98 23.17 7.34
N PRO A 163 4.86 23.28 8.35
CA PRO A 163 6.31 23.10 8.19
C PRO A 163 6.76 21.68 7.80
N ASP A 164 5.89 20.68 7.88
CA ASP A 164 6.17 19.28 7.51
C ASP A 164 5.70 18.92 6.07
N SER A 165 5.37 19.91 5.23
CA SER A 165 5.03 19.64 3.84
C SER A 165 6.23 19.05 3.09
N THR A 166 6.06 17.90 2.44
CA THR A 166 7.05 17.37 1.50
C THR A 166 7.38 18.42 0.44
N ALA A 167 8.62 18.38 -0.09
CA ALA A 167 9.02 19.31 -1.16
C ALA A 167 7.98 19.30 -2.28
N ALA A 168 7.63 20.47 -2.82
CA ALA A 168 6.55 20.62 -3.78
C ALA A 168 6.72 19.65 -4.98
N GLY A 169 5.85 18.64 -5.06
CA GLY A 169 5.83 17.64 -6.14
C GLY A 169 6.34 16.25 -5.77
N ASP A 170 6.89 16.05 -4.57
CA ASP A 170 7.30 14.74 -4.08
C ASP A 170 6.11 13.93 -3.54
N ALA A 171 6.03 12.65 -3.93
CA ALA A 171 5.04 11.71 -3.42
C ALA A 171 5.30 11.32 -1.96
N ALA A 172 4.23 10.98 -1.24
CA ALA A 172 4.31 10.48 0.13
C ALA A 172 4.68 8.97 0.13
N VAL A 173 5.92 8.68 0.52
CA VAL A 173 6.40 7.32 0.79
C VAL A 173 5.60 6.72 1.95
N GLY A 174 5.18 5.46 1.82
CA GLY A 174 4.36 4.77 2.83
C GLY A 174 2.88 5.14 2.90
N GLY A 175 2.37 6.02 2.02
CA GLY A 175 0.95 6.41 1.99
C GLY A 175 0.59 7.68 2.79
N GLY A 176 1.58 8.38 3.33
CA GLY A 176 1.40 9.66 4.02
C GLY A 176 0.70 9.55 5.38
N ALA A 177 0.52 10.68 6.05
CA ALA A 177 -0.16 10.76 7.36
C ALA A 177 -1.70 10.78 7.26
N GLY A 178 -2.25 10.82 6.03
CA GLY A 178 -3.67 11.11 5.76
C GLY A 178 -3.99 12.60 5.74
N ALA A 179 -5.12 12.96 5.14
CA ALA A 179 -5.69 14.31 5.27
C ALA A 179 -6.01 14.64 6.75
N PRO A 180 -5.86 15.92 7.16
CA PRO A 180 -6.16 16.37 8.53
C PRO A 180 -7.64 16.27 8.91
#